data_AF-A0A4Q5KMX4-F1
#
_entry.id   AF-A0A4Q5KMX4-F1
#
_cell.length_a   1.000
_cell.length_b   1.000
_cell.length_c   1.000
_cell.angle_alpha   90.00
_cell.angle_beta   90.00
_cell.angle_gamma   90.00
#
_symmetry.space_group_name_H-M   'P 1'
#
loop_
_entity.id
_entity.type
_entity.pdbx_description
1 polymer ?
#
loop_
_entity_poly.entity_id
_entity_poly.type
_entity_poly.pdbx_seq_one_letter_code
_entity_poly.pdbx_strand_id
1 'polypeptide(L)'
;MDTSLVVSILALIAAALSALYSRWSVRQAVKANDIGRLNALLAFRVHYLQLMEHQQKLAETLNHSSSGMEAVRTKHAELDEKLREVNFQINEYHTKVVNKKI
;
A
#
# COMPACT_ATOMS: atom_id res chain seq x y z
N MET A 1 -19.52 -44.72 27.64
CA MET A 1 -18.78 -43.44 27.68
C MET A 1 -19.79 -42.33 27.85
N ASP A 2 -19.58 -41.44 28.80
CA ASP A 2 -20.49 -40.33 29.05
C ASP A 2 -20.51 -39.38 27.86
N THR A 3 -21.71 -39.05 27.37
CA THR A 3 -21.90 -38.16 26.22
C THR A 3 -21.30 -36.78 26.47
N SER A 4 -21.29 -36.32 27.72
CA SER A 4 -20.63 -35.10 28.17
C SER A 4 -19.12 -35.13 27.89
N LEU A 5 -18.45 -36.24 28.21
CA LEU A 5 -17.01 -36.40 27.99
C LEU A 5 -16.66 -36.38 26.50
N VAL A 6 -17.48 -37.03 25.66
CA VAL A 6 -17.31 -36.99 24.19
C VAL A 6 -17.46 -35.57 23.65
N VAL A 7 -18.49 -34.83 24.10
CA VAL A 7 -18.72 -33.44 23.69
C VAL A 7 -17.58 -32.53 24.15
N SER A 8 -17.09 -32.69 25.38
CA SER A 8 -15.97 -31.90 25.90
C SER A 8 -14.67 -32.12 25.11
N ILE A 9 -14.37 -33.37 24.72
CA ILE A 9 -13.19 -33.68 23.90
C ILE A 9 -13.31 -33.03 22.52
N LEU A 10 -14.49 -33.12 21.88
CA LEU A 10 -14.72 -32.49 20.58
C LEU A 10 -14.61 -30.96 20.66
N ALA A 11 -15.17 -30.35 21.71
CA ALA A 11 -15.06 -28.91 21.94
C ALA A 11 -13.60 -28.48 22.14
N LEU A 12 -12.81 -29.25 22.89
CA LEU A 12 -11.37 -28.98 23.09
C LEU A 12 -10.62 -29.00 21.75
N ILE A 13 -10.86 -30.01 20.92
CA ILE A 13 -10.22 -30.14 19.61
C ILE A 13 -10.63 -28.98 18.69
N ALA A 14 -11.91 -28.65 18.64
CA ALA A 14 -12.42 -27.54 17.83
C ALA A 14 -11.81 -26.19 18.26
N ALA A 15 -11.70 -25.95 19.58
CA ALA A 15 -11.09 -24.75 20.12
C ALA A 15 -9.60 -24.66 19.79
N ALA A 16 -8.86 -25.77 19.93
CA ALA A 16 -7.44 -25.83 19.60
C ALA A 16 -7.17 -25.56 18.11
N LEU A 17 -7.95 -26.17 17.22
CA LEU A 17 -7.86 -25.96 15.77
C LEU A 17 -8.21 -24.51 15.40
N SER A 18 -9.27 -23.96 16.00
CA SER A 18 -9.69 -22.57 15.78
C SER A 18 -8.62 -21.58 16.22
N ALA A 19 -8.01 -21.80 17.38
CA ALA A 19 -6.92 -20.96 17.89
C ALA A 19 -5.70 -20.99 16.96
N LEU A 20 -5.33 -22.18 16.47
CA LEU A 20 -4.21 -22.35 15.56
C LEU A 20 -4.47 -21.68 14.20
N TYR A 21 -5.67 -21.87 13.65
CA TYR A 21 -6.07 -21.25 12.39
C TYR A 21 -6.14 -19.72 12.51
N SER A 22 -6.71 -19.20 13.59
CA SER A 22 -6.78 -17.76 13.86
C SER A 22 -5.38 -17.13 13.88
N ARG A 23 -4.41 -17.78 14.55
CA ARG A 23 -3.02 -17.30 14.58
C ARG A 23 -2.39 -17.26 13.19
N TRP A 24 -2.66 -18.25 12.35
CA TRP A 24 -2.16 -18.27 10.97
C TRP A 24 -2.85 -17.19 10.11
N SER A 25 -4.16 -17.06 10.24
CA SER A 25 -4.97 -16.06 9.54
C SER A 25 -4.48 -14.64 9.83
N VAL A 26 -4.24 -14.29 11.10
CA VAL A 26 -3.70 -12.97 11.48
C VAL A 26 -2.35 -12.71 10.81
N ARG A 27 -1.45 -13.70 10.78
CA ARG A 27 -0.14 -13.54 10.14
C ARG A 27 -0.27 -13.30 8.63
N GLN A 28 -1.18 -14.01 7.97
CA GLN A 28 -1.42 -13.83 6.53
C GLN A 28 -2.10 -12.49 6.25
N ALA A 29 -3.05 -12.06 7.08
CA ALA A 29 -3.72 -10.77 6.95
C ALA A 29 -2.72 -9.60 7.08
N VAL A 30 -1.78 -9.67 8.03
CA VAL A 30 -0.72 -8.66 8.16
C VAL A 30 0.15 -8.61 6.91
N LYS A 31 0.58 -9.76 6.40
CA LYS A 31 1.38 -9.82 5.14
C LYS A 31 0.62 -9.25 3.95
N ALA A 32 -0.64 -9.63 3.79
CA ALA A 32 -1.50 -9.15 2.71
C ALA A 32 -1.71 -7.62 2.82
N ASN A 33 -1.88 -7.09 4.03
CA ASN A 33 -2.00 -5.66 4.26
C ASN A 33 -0.72 -4.90 3.91
N ASP A 34 0.45 -5.43 4.29
CA ASP A 34 1.75 -4.81 3.97
C ASP A 34 1.99 -4.78 2.45
N ILE A 35 1.67 -5.87 1.74
CA ILE A 35 1.74 -5.94 0.27
C ILE A 35 0.72 -4.98 -0.36
N GLY A 36 -0.53 -4.98 0.11
CA GLY A 36 -1.59 -4.12 -0.40
C GLY A 36 -1.22 -2.63 -0.27
N ARG A 37 -0.62 -2.27 0.85
CA ARG A 37 -0.10 -0.92 1.09
C ARG A 37 1.05 -0.56 0.16
N LEU A 38 2.02 -1.45 -0.05
CA LEU A 38 3.10 -1.21 -1.00
C LEU A 38 2.56 -1.03 -2.43
N ASN A 39 1.59 -1.86 -2.83
CA ASN A 39 0.92 -1.73 -4.13
C ASN A 39 0.18 -0.40 -4.28
N ALA A 40 -0.51 0.06 -3.22
CA ALA A 40 -1.15 1.37 -3.23
C ALA A 40 -0.13 2.52 -3.41
N LEU A 41 1.01 2.46 -2.72
CA LEU A 41 2.09 3.44 -2.88
C LEU A 41 2.68 3.43 -4.30
N LEU A 42 2.90 2.24 -4.88
CA LEU A 42 3.35 2.11 -6.27
C LEU A 42 2.32 2.67 -7.27
N ALA A 43 1.03 2.43 -7.03
CA ALA A 43 -0.03 3.02 -7.84
C ALA A 43 -0.05 4.55 -7.75
N PHE A 44 0.15 5.13 -6.55
CA PHE A 44 0.30 6.58 -6.40
C PHE A 44 1.50 7.13 -7.16
N ARG A 45 2.64 6.44 -7.12
CA ARG A 45 3.83 6.83 -7.89
C ARG A 45 3.54 6.90 -9.39
N VAL A 46 2.90 5.87 -9.94
CA VAL A 46 2.50 5.84 -11.37
C VAL A 46 1.55 6.99 -11.69
N HIS A 47 0.54 7.21 -10.86
CA HIS A 47 -0.43 8.28 -11.05
C HIS A 47 0.24 9.67 -11.03
N TYR A 48 1.17 9.92 -10.11
CA TYR A 48 1.87 11.21 -10.07
C TYR A 48 2.76 11.43 -11.29
N LEU A 49 3.45 10.39 -11.77
CA LEU A 49 4.23 10.49 -13.00
C LEU A 49 3.35 10.82 -14.21
N GLN A 50 2.19 10.19 -14.34
CA GLN A 50 1.21 10.50 -15.40
C GLN A 50 0.72 11.95 -15.30
N LEU A 51 0.47 12.43 -14.09
CA LEU A 51 0.02 13.81 -13.87
C LEU A 51 1.12 14.83 -14.20
N MET A 52 2.38 14.52 -13.91
CA MET A 52 3.54 15.34 -14.32
C MET A 52 3.71 15.36 -15.84
N GLU A 53 3.55 14.21 -16.52
CA GLU A 53 3.56 14.14 -17.99
C GLU A 53 2.44 15.01 -18.59
N HIS A 54 1.25 14.98 -17.99
CA HIS A 54 0.15 15.85 -18.39
C HIS A 54 0.46 17.34 -18.17
N GLN A 55 1.11 17.71 -17.06
CA GLN A 55 1.56 19.08 -16.84
C GLN A 55 2.57 19.53 -17.90
N GLN A 56 3.46 18.64 -18.34
CA GLN A 56 4.40 18.94 -19.41
C GLN A 56 3.68 19.25 -20.73
N LYS A 57 2.67 18.46 -21.10
CA LYS A 57 1.83 18.72 -22.28
C LYS A 57 1.04 20.03 -22.16
N LEU A 58 0.54 20.36 -20.96
CA LEU A 58 -0.09 21.66 -20.70
C LEU A 58 0.89 22.83 -20.81
N ALA A 59 2.15 22.65 -20.43
CA ALA A 59 3.17 23.69 -20.60
C ALA A 59 3.39 24.01 -22.09
N GLU A 60 3.35 22.99 -22.96
CA GLU A 60 3.49 23.17 -24.41
C GLU A 60 2.32 23.96 -25.01
N THR A 61 1.10 23.73 -24.53
CA THR A 61 -0.10 24.45 -25.01
C THR A 61 -0.23 25.86 -24.43
N LEU A 62 0.24 26.08 -23.20
CA LEU A 62 0.15 27.36 -22.48
C LEU A 62 1.42 28.21 -22.59
N ASN A 63 2.37 27.83 -23.45
CA ASN A 63 3.66 28.52 -23.63
C ASN A 63 3.54 30.03 -23.94
N HIS A 64 2.41 30.47 -24.48
CA HIS A 64 2.11 31.85 -24.80
C HIS A 64 1.53 32.67 -23.62
N SER A 65 1.16 32.01 -22.52
CA SER A 65 0.60 32.64 -21.32
C SER A 65 1.58 32.55 -20.16
N SER A 66 2.11 33.70 -19.70
CA SER A 66 3.06 33.72 -18.57
C SER A 66 2.41 33.21 -17.27
N SER A 67 1.16 33.59 -17.01
CA SER A 67 0.40 33.12 -15.83
C SER A 67 0.06 31.64 -15.93
N GLY A 68 -0.25 31.13 -17.13
CA GLY A 68 -0.46 29.71 -17.38
C GLY A 68 0.81 28.89 -17.13
N MET A 69 1.94 29.37 -17.62
CA MET A 69 3.25 28.72 -17.40
C MET A 69 3.68 28.73 -15.94
N GLU A 70 3.41 29.82 -15.21
CA GLU A 70 3.67 29.89 -13.77
C GLU A 70 2.81 28.88 -13.00
N ALA A 71 1.52 28.79 -13.31
CA ALA A 71 0.62 27.81 -12.71
C ALA A 71 1.07 26.36 -12.96
N VAL A 72 1.49 26.04 -14.19
CA VAL A 72 2.01 24.71 -14.54
C VAL A 72 3.31 24.40 -13.77
N ARG A 73 4.23 25.37 -13.65
CA ARG A 73 5.48 25.19 -12.88
C ARG A 73 5.21 24.93 -11.40
N THR A 74 4.35 25.75 -10.79
CA THR A 74 3.97 25.57 -9.38
C THR A 74 3.31 24.20 -9.19
N LYS A 75 2.41 23.81 -10.08
CA LYS A 75 1.74 22.52 -9.97
C LYS A 75 2.70 21.34 -10.15
N HIS A 76 3.63 21.45 -11.09
CA HIS A 76 4.66 20.44 -11.31
C HIS A 76 5.57 20.31 -10.07
N ALA A 77 5.95 21.42 -9.44
CA ALA A 77 6.75 21.40 -8.21
C ALA A 77 6.02 20.71 -7.04
N GLU A 78 4.73 21.00 -6.85
CA GLU A 78 3.90 20.31 -5.84
C GLU A 78 3.82 18.79 -6.09
N LEU A 79 3.74 18.38 -7.36
CA LEU A 79 3.69 16.97 -7.73
C LEU A 79 5.03 16.27 -7.51
N ASP A 80 6.15 16.95 -7.81
CA ASP A 80 7.48 16.42 -7.54
C ASP A 80 7.71 16.21 -6.03
N GLU A 81 7.28 17.17 -5.19
CA GLU A 81 7.35 17.04 -3.73
C GLU A 81 6.57 15.81 -3.24
N LYS A 82 5.32 15.64 -3.71
CA LYS A 82 4.50 14.47 -3.36
C LYS A 82 5.10 13.17 -3.86
N LEU A 83 5.69 13.16 -5.05
CA LEU A 83 6.35 12.00 -5.61
C LEU A 83 7.57 11.59 -4.78
N ARG A 84 8.37 12.55 -4.30
CA ARG A 84 9.50 12.28 -3.40
C ARG A 84 9.04 11.65 -2.10
N GLU A 85 7.98 12.18 -1.50
CA GLU A 85 7.39 11.62 -0.28
C GLU A 85 6.90 10.18 -0.48
N VAL A 86 6.16 9.92 -1.56
CA VAL A 86 5.72 8.55 -1.89
C VAL A 86 6.91 7.63 -2.12
N ASN A 87 7.96 8.07 -2.82
CA ASN A 87 9.17 7.28 -3.02
C ASN A 87 9.90 6.97 -1.71
N PHE A 88 9.95 7.92 -0.77
CA PHE A 88 10.50 7.70 0.56
C PHE A 88 9.73 6.59 1.29
N GLN A 89 8.39 6.69 1.30
CA GLN A 89 7.55 5.66 1.91
C GLN A 89 7.69 4.30 1.20
N ILE A 90 7.76 4.26 -0.14
CA ILE A 90 8.03 3.02 -0.88
C ILE A 90 9.33 2.39 -0.42
N ASN A 91 10.42 3.16 -0.29
CA ASN A 91 11.71 2.61 0.13
C ASN A 91 11.67 2.07 1.57
N GLU A 92 11.00 2.77 2.48
CA GLU A 92 10.80 2.27 3.85
C GLU A 92 9.99 0.97 3.87
N TYR A 93 8.88 0.90 3.12
CA TYR A 93 8.00 -0.26 3.09
C TYR A 93 8.59 -1.43 2.32
N HIS A 94 9.28 -1.17 1.22
CA HIS A 94 10.02 -2.17 0.47
C HIS A 94 11.05 -2.84 1.38
N THR A 95 11.81 -2.06 2.16
CA THR A 95 12.75 -2.60 3.16
C THR A 95 12.01 -3.48 4.18
N LYS A 96 10.85 -3.05 4.70
CA LYS A 96 10.07 -3.83 5.67
C LYS A 96 9.48 -5.12 5.10
N VAL A 97 9.07 -5.12 3.83
CA VAL A 97 8.41 -6.27 3.17
C VAL A 97 9.44 -7.25 2.60
N VAL A 98 10.54 -6.75 2.03
CA VAL A 98 11.56 -7.56 1.33
C VAL A 98 12.68 -7.99 2.27
N ASN A 99 13.14 -7.13 3.20
CA ASN A 99 14.24 -7.49 4.12
C ASN A 99 13.78 -8.16 5.40
N LYS A 100 12.50 -8.09 5.78
CA LYS A 100 11.96 -9.11 6.68
C LYS A 100 11.86 -10.40 5.87
N LYS A 101 12.95 -11.20 5.90
CA LYS A 101 12.89 -12.61 5.56
C LYS A 101 11.67 -13.19 6.28
N ILE A 102 10.67 -13.53 5.48
CA ILE A 102 9.48 -14.30 5.88
C ILE A 102 9.91 -15.57 6.60
#